data_AF-A0A7X1FB12-F1
#
_entry.id   AF-A0A7X1FB12-F1
#
_cell.length_a   1.000
_cell.length_b   1.000
_cell.length_c   1.000
_cell.angle_alpha   90.00
_cell.angle_beta   90.00
_cell.angle_gamma   90.00
#
_symmetry.space_group_name_H-M   'P 1'
#
loop_
_entity.id
_entity.type
_entity.pdbx_description
1 polymer ?
#
loop_
_entity_poly.entity_id
_entity_poly.type
_entity_poly.pdbx_seq_one_letter_code
_entity_poly.pdbx_strand_id
1 'polypeptide(L)'
;MKALTQCWFTRVHIPESRAHKEPDGTLTSYCRHCDRPIMSWDRHRWFLADGFNVTQLAETVSGRFLVLLDSVEETIIGRWSVQHIEDAAELEAFKRTLCEQHGVGQPGATLELYDSGDARDTRAKAKRAATRRAPGGTARLSASY
;
A
#
# COMPACT_ATOMS: atom_id res chain seq x y z
N MET A 1 2.88 12.28 -29.44
CA MET A 1 3.23 11.88 -28.06
C MET A 1 4.54 12.54 -27.68
N LYS A 2 4.57 13.39 -26.64
CA LYS A 2 5.82 14.02 -26.16
C LYS A 2 6.48 13.09 -25.12
N ALA A 3 7.62 12.51 -25.47
CA ALA A 3 8.44 11.73 -24.56
C ALA A 3 9.40 12.67 -23.78
N LEU A 4 9.87 12.26 -22.60
CA LEU A 4 10.88 12.96 -21.79
C LEU A 4 10.50 14.38 -21.32
N THR A 5 9.21 14.64 -21.11
CA THR A 5 8.75 15.91 -20.55
C THR A 5 8.95 15.96 -19.04
N GLN A 6 9.12 17.17 -18.48
CA GLN A 6 9.46 17.40 -17.06
C GLN A 6 8.62 16.58 -16.06
N CYS A 7 7.31 16.45 -16.32
CA CYS A 7 6.38 15.71 -15.47
C CYS A 7 6.74 14.22 -15.30
N TRP A 8 7.43 13.59 -16.25
CA TRP A 8 7.85 12.18 -16.13
C TRP A 8 8.99 12.01 -15.14
N PHE A 9 9.88 13.00 -15.03
CA PHE A 9 11.01 12.97 -14.10
C PHE A 9 10.58 13.36 -12.69
N THR A 10 9.74 14.39 -12.56
CA THR A 10 9.27 14.87 -11.26
C THR A 10 8.11 14.03 -10.72
N ARG A 11 7.43 13.26 -11.59
CA ARG A 11 6.12 12.61 -11.33
C ARG A 11 5.04 13.60 -10.90
N VAL A 12 5.18 14.88 -11.26
CA VAL A 12 4.21 15.94 -10.96
C VAL A 12 3.58 16.43 -12.26
N HIS A 13 2.27 16.22 -12.38
CA HIS A 13 1.48 16.79 -13.47
C HIS A 13 0.87 18.12 -13.03
N ILE A 14 0.83 19.06 -13.96
CA ILE A 14 0.29 20.42 -13.74
C ILE A 14 -0.78 20.67 -14.82
N PRO A 15 -1.99 21.11 -14.46
CA PRO A 15 -3.04 21.43 -15.43
C PRO A 15 -2.67 22.64 -16.28
N GLU A 16 -2.98 22.58 -17.58
CA GLU A 16 -2.77 23.66 -18.53
C GLU A 16 -3.79 24.79 -18.37
N SER A 17 -5.04 24.46 -18.03
CA SER A 17 -6.16 25.39 -18.02
C SER A 17 -7.09 25.16 -16.83
N ARG A 18 -8.16 25.96 -16.74
CA ARG A 18 -9.18 25.81 -15.69
C ARG A 18 -9.79 24.41 -15.80
N ALA A 19 -9.64 23.64 -14.73
CA ALA A 19 -10.14 22.28 -14.66
C ALA A 19 -11.68 22.23 -14.82
N HIS A 20 -12.14 21.22 -15.56
CA HIS A 20 -13.54 20.87 -15.67
C HIS A 20 -13.96 20.08 -14.42
N LYS A 21 -15.13 20.38 -13.86
CA LYS A 21 -15.66 19.63 -12.71
C LYS A 21 -16.67 18.60 -13.19
N GLU A 22 -16.37 17.34 -12.94
CA GLU A 22 -17.24 16.22 -13.24
C GLU A 22 -18.38 16.08 -12.21
N PRO A 23 -19.46 15.35 -12.55
CA PRO A 23 -20.60 15.15 -11.67
C PRO A 23 -20.26 14.47 -10.33
N ASP A 24 -19.24 13.60 -10.32
CA ASP A 24 -18.74 12.91 -9.12
C ASP A 24 -17.87 13.82 -8.22
N GLY A 25 -17.67 15.08 -8.62
CA GLY A 25 -16.86 16.05 -7.91
C GLY A 25 -15.39 16.05 -8.31
N THR A 26 -14.95 15.12 -9.16
CA THR A 26 -13.58 15.10 -9.68
C THR A 26 -13.33 16.27 -10.63
N LEU A 27 -12.06 16.64 -10.76
CA LEU A 27 -11.61 17.71 -11.62
C LEU A 27 -10.72 17.14 -12.71
N THR A 28 -11.05 17.40 -13.97
CA THR A 28 -10.32 16.89 -15.14
C THR A 28 -9.64 18.04 -15.89
N SER A 29 -8.47 17.77 -16.46
CA SER A 29 -7.69 18.72 -17.27
C SER A 29 -6.68 17.98 -18.15
N TYR A 30 -5.84 18.72 -18.87
CA TYR A 30 -4.69 18.20 -19.60
C TYR A 30 -3.41 18.72 -18.96
N CYS A 31 -2.38 17.86 -18.92
CA CYS A 31 -1.09 18.27 -18.36
C CYS A 31 -0.33 19.18 -19.32
N ARG A 32 0.06 20.39 -18.87
CA ARG A 32 0.84 21.36 -19.67
C ARG A 32 2.20 20.88 -20.20
N HIS A 33 2.69 19.75 -19.70
CA HIS A 33 4.01 19.20 -20.06
C HIS A 33 3.90 18.08 -21.08
N CYS A 34 3.08 17.06 -20.81
CA CYS A 34 2.94 15.88 -21.65
C CYS A 34 1.63 15.83 -22.47
N ASP A 35 0.75 16.80 -22.28
CA ASP A 35 -0.59 16.91 -22.90
C ASP A 35 -1.48 15.68 -22.65
N ARG A 36 -1.17 14.87 -21.64
CA ARG A 36 -2.02 13.74 -21.24
C ARG A 36 -3.19 14.19 -20.38
N PRO A 37 -4.35 13.52 -20.47
CA PRO A 37 -5.47 13.73 -19.55
C PRO A 37 -5.03 13.48 -18.11
N ILE A 38 -5.42 14.39 -17.22
CA ILE A 38 -5.14 14.32 -15.79
C ILE A 38 -6.40 14.63 -14.99
N MET A 39 -6.45 14.10 -13.78
CA MET A 39 -7.55 14.30 -12.84
C MET A 39 -7.07 14.61 -11.43
N SER A 40 -7.94 15.24 -10.64
CA SER A 40 -7.70 15.62 -9.25
C SER A 40 -9.00 15.57 -8.46
N TRP A 41 -8.91 15.24 -7.17
CA TRP A 41 -10.03 15.27 -6.23
C TRP A 41 -9.96 16.47 -5.28
N ASP A 42 -8.75 17.02 -5.07
CA ASP A 42 -8.45 18.02 -4.05
C ASP A 42 -7.88 19.34 -4.63
N ARG A 43 -7.67 19.43 -5.96
CA ARG A 43 -6.96 20.50 -6.69
C ARG A 43 -5.46 20.61 -6.41
N HIS A 44 -4.96 19.98 -5.35
CA HIS A 44 -3.58 20.08 -4.93
C HIS A 44 -2.71 19.04 -5.65
N ARG A 45 -3.25 17.85 -5.92
CA ARG A 45 -2.53 16.76 -6.60
C ARG A 45 -3.25 16.33 -7.86
N TRP A 46 -2.47 16.15 -8.93
CA TRP A 46 -2.96 15.77 -10.24
C TRP A 46 -2.33 14.47 -10.69
N PHE A 47 -3.17 13.55 -11.14
CA PHE A 47 -2.81 12.19 -11.54
C PHE A 47 -3.20 11.97 -13.00
N LEU A 48 -2.53 11.05 -13.69
CA LEU A 48 -2.97 10.62 -15.02
C LEU A 48 -4.37 10.03 -14.94
N ALA A 49 -5.29 10.48 -15.79
CA ALA A 49 -6.68 10.01 -15.76
C ALA A 49 -6.82 8.54 -16.21
N ASP A 50 -5.89 8.07 -17.03
CA ASP A 50 -5.72 6.68 -17.45
C ASP A 50 -4.68 5.92 -16.61
N GLY A 51 -4.22 6.52 -15.51
CA GLY A 51 -3.23 5.95 -14.61
C GLY A 51 -3.84 5.26 -13.39
N PHE A 52 -3.09 4.33 -12.81
CA PHE A 52 -3.46 3.70 -11.55
C PHE A 52 -3.16 4.64 -10.37
N ASN A 53 -4.19 5.20 -9.74
CA ASN A 53 -4.02 6.09 -8.59
C ASN A 53 -3.90 5.29 -7.28
N VAL A 54 -2.68 5.01 -6.86
CA VAL A 54 -2.38 4.26 -5.62
C VAL A 54 -2.87 5.03 -4.37
N THR A 55 -2.89 6.36 -4.41
CA THR A 55 -3.35 7.18 -3.27
C THR A 55 -4.87 7.04 -3.09
N GLN A 56 -5.63 7.21 -4.16
CA GLN A 56 -7.07 6.96 -4.13
C GLN A 56 -7.36 5.51 -3.79
N LEU A 57 -6.63 4.55 -4.36
CA LEU A 57 -6.80 3.14 -4.00
C LEU A 57 -6.54 2.90 -2.51
N ALA A 58 -5.51 3.51 -1.92
CA ALA A 58 -5.25 3.40 -0.49
C ALA A 58 -6.40 3.99 0.35
N GLU A 59 -7.03 5.06 -0.11
CA GLU A 59 -8.21 5.68 0.52
C GLU A 59 -9.49 4.86 0.30
N THR A 60 -9.63 4.16 -0.82
CA THR A 60 -10.85 3.42 -1.19
C THR A 60 -10.80 1.95 -0.75
N VAL A 61 -9.60 1.38 -0.66
CA VAL A 61 -9.29 0.01 -0.19
C VAL A 61 -8.80 0.04 1.26
N SER A 62 -9.05 1.14 1.98
CA SER A 62 -8.81 1.20 3.42
C SER A 62 -9.79 0.26 4.13
N GLY A 63 -9.28 -0.85 4.66
CA GLY A 63 -10.09 -1.85 5.34
C GLY A 63 -9.22 -2.85 6.07
N ARG A 64 -9.81 -3.55 7.05
CA ARG A 64 -9.14 -4.64 7.76
C ARG A 64 -8.99 -5.84 6.83
N PHE A 65 -7.83 -6.47 6.86
CA PHE A 65 -7.54 -7.66 6.07
C PHE A 65 -6.81 -8.71 6.91
N LEU A 66 -7.08 -9.97 6.59
CA LEU A 66 -6.29 -11.11 7.05
C LEU A 66 -5.33 -11.52 5.94
N VAL A 67 -4.09 -11.84 6.30
CA VAL A 67 -3.04 -12.25 5.36
C VAL A 67 -2.48 -13.58 5.82
N LEU A 68 -2.46 -14.56 4.93
CA LEU A 68 -1.71 -15.79 5.12
C LEU A 68 -0.32 -15.60 4.49
N LEU A 69 0.71 -15.75 5.32
CA LEU A 69 2.11 -15.55 4.95
C LEU A 69 2.86 -16.86 5.10
N ASP A 70 3.72 -17.19 4.14
CA ASP A 70 4.80 -18.13 4.39
C ASP A 70 5.97 -17.36 5.01
N SER A 71 6.33 -17.71 6.24
CA SER A 71 7.40 -17.03 7.00
C SER A 71 8.81 -17.37 6.53
N VAL A 72 8.99 -18.49 5.81
CA VAL A 72 10.28 -18.94 5.27
C VAL A 72 10.53 -18.29 3.91
N GLU A 73 9.52 -18.30 3.03
CA GLU A 73 9.62 -17.71 1.69
C GLU A 73 9.26 -16.21 1.67
N GLU A 74 8.85 -15.66 2.82
CA GLU A 74 8.43 -14.26 3.01
C GLU A 74 7.38 -13.80 1.99
N THR A 75 6.50 -14.73 1.60
CA THR A 75 5.55 -14.55 0.50
C THR A 75 4.11 -14.60 1.01
N ILE A 76 3.25 -13.76 0.44
CA ILE A 76 1.81 -13.77 0.72
C ILE A 76 1.17 -14.89 -0.08
N ILE A 77 0.57 -15.84 0.62
CA ILE A 77 -0.15 -16.98 0.02
C ILE A 77 -1.63 -16.64 -0.19
N GLY A 78 -2.21 -15.83 0.70
CA GLY A 78 -3.61 -15.44 0.63
C GLY A 78 -3.88 -14.11 1.33
N ARG A 79 -4.89 -13.39 0.85
CA ARG A 79 -5.36 -12.15 1.45
C ARG A 79 -6.88 -12.06 1.35
N TRP A 80 -7.54 -11.79 2.48
CA TRP A 80 -8.99 -11.64 2.57
C TRP A 80 -9.36 -10.28 3.17
N SER A 81 -10.26 -9.56 2.52
CA SER A 81 -10.88 -8.37 3.11
C SER A 81 -11.92 -8.79 4.14
N VAL A 82 -11.78 -8.33 5.37
CA VAL A 82 -12.71 -8.64 6.48
C VAL A 82 -13.41 -7.40 7.01
N GLN A 83 -13.44 -6.32 6.23
CA GLN A 83 -14.11 -5.07 6.61
C GLN A 83 -15.63 -5.22 6.81
N HIS A 84 -16.23 -6.24 6.19
CA HIS A 84 -17.65 -6.55 6.34
C HIS A 84 -17.96 -7.32 7.63
N ILE A 85 -16.95 -7.83 8.34
CA ILE A 85 -17.11 -8.56 9.60
C ILE A 85 -16.96 -7.55 10.73
N GLU A 86 -18.10 -7.08 11.26
CA GLU A 86 -18.13 -6.09 12.34
C GLU A 86 -17.99 -6.75 13.73
N ASP A 87 -18.48 -7.98 13.88
CA ASP A 87 -18.41 -8.72 15.13
C ASP A 87 -17.04 -9.37 15.35
N ALA A 88 -16.48 -9.15 16.54
CA ALA A 88 -15.21 -9.74 16.94
C ALA A 88 -15.30 -11.26 17.07
N ALA A 89 -16.42 -11.81 17.53
CA ALA A 89 -16.55 -13.26 17.68
C ALA A 89 -16.64 -13.96 16.32
N GLU A 90 -17.38 -13.37 15.37
CA GLU A 90 -17.40 -13.82 13.97
C GLU A 90 -16.02 -13.75 13.32
N LEU A 91 -15.27 -12.67 13.55
CA LEU A 91 -13.92 -12.54 13.03
C LEU A 91 -12.96 -13.61 13.57
N GLU A 92 -13.00 -13.90 14.88
CA GLU A 92 -12.18 -14.94 15.48
C GLU A 92 -12.58 -16.35 15.00
N ALA A 93 -13.87 -16.59 14.76
CA ALA A 93 -14.34 -17.84 14.14
C ALA A 93 -13.82 -17.98 12.70
N PHE A 94 -13.80 -16.88 11.93
CA PHE A 94 -13.25 -16.86 10.57
C PHE A 94 -11.74 -17.11 10.57
N LYS A 95 -10.99 -16.48 11.49
CA LYS A 95 -9.55 -16.76 11.67
C LYS A 95 -9.28 -18.22 11.98
N ARG A 96 -10.04 -18.83 12.90
CA ARG A 96 -9.91 -20.26 13.23
C ARG A 96 -10.15 -21.14 12.01
N THR A 97 -11.17 -20.83 11.23
CA THR A 97 -11.48 -21.55 9.98
C THR A 97 -10.31 -21.49 9.00
N LEU A 98 -9.71 -20.30 8.80
CA LEU A 98 -8.53 -20.14 7.96
C LEU A 98 -7.33 -20.93 8.49
N CYS A 99 -7.09 -20.90 9.81
CA CYS A 99 -6.01 -21.67 10.42
C CYS A 99 -6.18 -23.18 10.21
N GLU A 100 -7.39 -23.70 10.38
CA GLU A 100 -7.71 -25.12 10.16
C GLU A 100 -7.54 -25.53 8.70
N GLN A 101 -8.07 -24.73 7.76
CA GLN A 101 -8.00 -25.01 6.32
C GLN A 101 -6.56 -25.01 5.79
N HIS A 102 -5.71 -24.14 6.33
CA HIS A 102 -4.34 -23.95 5.85
C HIS A 102 -3.28 -24.58 6.75
N GLY A 103 -3.66 -25.27 7.83
CA GLY A 103 -2.72 -25.92 8.75
C GLY A 103 -1.82 -24.94 9.53
N VAL A 104 -2.27 -23.71 9.73
CA VAL A 104 -1.53 -22.69 10.48
C VAL A 104 -1.40 -23.11 11.96
N GLY A 105 -0.19 -22.99 12.52
CA GLY A 105 0.08 -23.34 13.92
C GLY A 105 0.29 -24.83 14.20
N GLN A 106 0.29 -25.68 13.17
CA GLN A 106 0.70 -27.08 13.32
C GLN A 106 2.22 -27.19 13.55
N PRO A 107 2.70 -28.27 14.22
CA PRO A 107 4.13 -28.50 14.37
C PRO A 107 4.84 -28.58 13.01
N GLY A 108 5.80 -27.68 12.78
CA GLY A 108 6.53 -27.59 11.51
C GLY A 108 5.85 -26.76 10.42
N ALA A 109 4.70 -26.14 10.70
CA ALA A 109 4.06 -25.21 9.76
C ALA A 109 4.91 -23.93 9.62
N THR A 110 5.13 -23.51 8.37
CA THR A 110 5.78 -22.23 8.02
C THR A 110 4.78 -21.10 7.83
N LEU A 111 3.50 -21.44 7.76
CA LEU A 111 2.41 -20.50 7.49
C LEU A 111 1.99 -19.77 8.76
N GLU A 112 1.84 -18.45 8.64
CA GLU A 112 1.37 -17.55 9.69
C GLU A 112 0.15 -16.76 9.19
N LEU A 113 -0.87 -16.63 10.03
CA LEU A 113 -2.03 -15.77 9.77
C LEU A 113 -1.83 -14.42 10.47
N TYR A 114 -1.84 -13.34 9.71
CA TYR A 114 -1.67 -11.96 10.16
C TYR A 114 -2.96 -11.18 10.04
N ASP A 115 -3.28 -10.39 11.07
CA ASP A 115 -4.43 -9.48 11.07
C ASP A 115 -3.96 -8.02 11.02
N SER A 116 -4.38 -7.30 9.98
CA SER A 116 -4.00 -5.89 9.80
C SER A 116 -4.59 -4.94 10.83
N GLY A 117 -5.66 -5.36 11.51
CA GLY A 117 -6.32 -4.58 12.56
C GLY A 117 -5.76 -4.83 13.96
N ASP A 118 -4.90 -5.83 14.16
CA ASP A 118 -4.33 -6.13 15.48
C ASP A 118 -3.12 -5.22 15.79
N ALA A 119 -3.26 -4.41 16.83
CA ALA A 119 -2.21 -3.51 17.31
C ALA A 119 -0.97 -4.27 17.84
N ARG A 120 -1.11 -5.54 18.24
CA ARG A 120 0.02 -6.36 18.72
C ARG A 120 0.92 -6.78 17.56
N ASP A 121 0.33 -7.12 16.42
CA ASP A 121 1.05 -7.63 15.26
C ASP A 121 1.81 -6.52 14.52
N THR A 122 1.25 -5.31 14.45
CA THR A 122 1.96 -4.13 13.94
C THR A 122 3.22 -3.80 14.76
N ARG A 123 3.17 -3.94 16.10
CA ARG A 123 4.30 -3.70 17.00
C ARG A 123 5.36 -4.81 16.94
N ALA A 124 4.96 -6.06 16.79
CA ALA A 124 5.88 -7.18 16.59
C ALA A 124 6.66 -7.06 15.27
N LYS A 125 6.00 -6.62 14.20
CA LYS A 125 6.61 -6.34 12.89
C LYS A 125 7.64 -5.22 12.94
N ALA A 126 7.31 -4.10 13.60
CA ALA A 126 8.25 -2.99 13.79
C ALA A 126 9.54 -3.45 14.51
N LYS A 127 9.39 -4.32 15.52
CA LYS A 127 10.55 -4.89 16.23
C LYS A 127 11.37 -5.83 15.35
N ARG A 128 10.73 -6.77 14.62
CA ARG A 128 11.41 -7.71 13.72
C ARG A 128 12.14 -7.02 12.55
N ALA A 129 11.53 -5.98 11.99
CA ALA A 129 12.17 -5.15 10.96
C ALA A 129 13.37 -4.36 11.53
N ALA A 130 13.25 -3.83 12.75
CA ALA A 130 14.34 -3.12 13.42
C ALA A 130 15.52 -4.04 13.78
N THR A 131 15.26 -5.27 14.22
CA THR A 131 16.33 -6.25 14.50
C THR A 131 17.00 -6.77 13.23
N ARG A 132 16.29 -6.89 12.11
CA ARG A 132 16.90 -7.29 10.82
C ARG A 132 17.70 -6.17 10.15
N ARG A 133 17.46 -4.90 10.48
CA ARG A 133 18.16 -3.74 9.90
C ARG A 133 19.46 -3.37 10.62
N ALA A 134 19.83 -4.09 11.68
CA ALA A 134 21.15 -3.99 12.30
C ALA A 134 21.94 -5.25 11.95
N PRO A 135 22.90 -5.15 11.00
CA PRO A 135 24.25 -4.86 11.46
C PRO A 135 25.06 -3.93 10.54
N GLY A 136 25.95 -3.13 11.15
CA GLY A 136 27.23 -2.78 10.53
C GLY A 136 27.46 -1.30 10.16
N GLY A 137 28.15 -0.58 11.05
CA GLY A 137 29.22 0.32 10.64
C GLY A 137 28.88 1.79 10.46
N THR A 138 29.01 2.56 11.54
CA THR A 138 29.41 3.96 11.46
C THR A 138 30.83 4.05 10.87
N ALA A 139 30.94 4.10 9.54
CA ALA A 139 32.16 4.53 8.89
C ALA A 139 32.30 6.05 9.12
N ARG A 140 33.10 6.44 10.12
CA ARG A 140 33.64 7.79 10.20
C ARG A 140 34.47 8.00 8.94
N LEU A 141 33.97 8.84 8.02
CA LEU A 141 34.78 9.39 6.95
C LEU A 141 35.83 10.31 7.59
N SER A 142 37.03 9.80 7.83
CA SER A 142 38.20 10.62 8.07
C SER A 142 38.54 11.32 6.76
N ALA A 143 38.23 12.61 6.67
CA ALA A 143 38.77 13.48 5.63
C ALA A 143 40.28 13.63 5.88
N SER A 144 41.09 13.21 4.92
CA SER A 144 42.51 13.56 4.83
C SER A 144 42.83 13.86 3.38
N TYR A 145 43.54 14.99 3.23
CA TYR A 145 44.04 15.66 2.03
C TYR A 145 43.03 16.45 1.20
#